data_AF-F9U6Q5-F1
#
_entry.id   AF-F9U6Q5-F1
#
_cell.length_a   1.000
_cell.length_b   1.000
_cell.length_c   1.000
_cell.angle_alpha   90.00
_cell.angle_beta   90.00
_cell.angle_gamma   90.00
#
_symmetry.space_group_name_H-M   'P 1'
#
loop_
_entity.id
_entity.type
_entity.pdbx_description
1 polymer ?
#
loop_
_entity_poly.entity_id
_entity_poly.type
_entity_poly.pdbx_seq_one_letter_code
_entity_poly.pdbx_strand_id
1 'polypeptide(L)'
;MLQPQLRIVAQVMRVTPMTRKLPRLLFALVAAGPTIATSPAAASDLSTLIGQLGVGCKNRVIEQFDVPSSDITVRLGATLQADLDSGVMSAKELKEYGASFDWSVAGKDAGGYCNVDGKGKVTEFKQW
;
A
#
# COMPACT_ATOMS: atom_id res chain seq x y z
N MET A 1 21.85 -9.27 43.75
CA MET A 1 21.81 -7.79 43.64
C MET A 1 20.66 -7.42 42.72
N LEU A 2 19.73 -6.61 43.25
CA LEU A 2 18.57 -5.91 42.68
C LEU A 2 17.98 -6.29 41.29
N GLN A 3 16.74 -6.82 41.32
CA GLN A 3 15.62 -6.43 40.43
C GLN A 3 15.03 -5.07 40.92
N PRO A 4 13.99 -4.41 40.32
CA PRO A 4 13.11 -4.80 39.20
C PRO A 4 12.74 -3.69 38.18
N GLN A 5 11.99 -4.16 37.17
CA GLN A 5 11.12 -3.47 36.21
C GLN A 5 10.36 -2.25 36.77
N LEU A 6 10.41 -1.10 36.08
CA LEU A 6 9.49 0.01 36.31
C LEU A 6 8.54 0.17 35.11
N ARG A 7 7.32 -0.34 35.29
CA ARG A 7 6.13 0.08 34.55
C ARG A 7 5.81 1.52 34.93
N ILE A 8 5.77 2.44 33.97
CA ILE A 8 5.09 3.72 34.16
C ILE A 8 3.83 3.71 33.29
N VAL A 9 2.72 3.43 33.96
CA VAL A 9 1.38 3.81 33.54
C VAL A 9 1.24 5.29 33.90
N ALA A 10 1.13 6.17 32.92
CA ALA A 10 0.70 7.55 33.14
C ALA A 10 -0.65 7.75 32.47
N GLN A 11 -1.66 7.88 33.32
CA GLN A 11 -3.04 8.20 32.98
C GLN A 11 -3.16 9.64 32.44
N VAL A 12 -4.02 9.78 31.43
CA VAL A 12 -5.06 10.80 31.29
C VAL A 12 -4.81 12.16 31.96
N MET A 13 -4.55 13.18 31.15
CA MET A 13 -5.21 14.48 31.32
C MET A 13 -5.72 14.98 29.98
N ARG A 14 -7.04 14.90 29.81
CA ARG A 14 -7.80 15.72 28.86
C ARG A 14 -7.77 17.14 29.41
N VAL A 15 -7.18 18.07 28.68
CA VAL A 15 -7.34 19.51 28.94
C VAL A 15 -8.14 20.09 27.78
N THR A 16 -9.39 20.44 28.07
CA THR A 16 -10.28 21.19 27.19
C THR A 16 -9.79 22.65 27.02
N PRO A 17 -10.15 23.32 25.92
CA PRO A 17 -9.47 24.50 25.43
C PRO A 17 -9.92 25.77 26.14
N MET A 18 -8.96 26.63 26.51
CA MET A 18 -9.23 28.02 26.87
C MET A 18 -8.70 28.97 25.79
N THR A 19 -9.65 29.52 25.06
CA THR A 19 -9.54 30.66 24.15
C THR A 19 -8.98 31.88 24.90
N ARG A 20 -7.74 32.28 24.61
CA ARG A 20 -7.24 33.63 24.92
C ARG A 20 -6.60 34.23 23.67
N LYS A 21 -7.31 35.19 23.08
CA LYS A 21 -6.78 36.16 22.12
C LYS A 21 -5.79 37.07 22.83
N LEU A 22 -4.55 37.22 22.33
CA LEU A 22 -3.80 38.50 22.14
C LEU A 22 -2.36 38.23 21.61
N PRO A 23 -1.59 39.22 21.14
CA PRO A 23 -1.19 39.34 19.73
C PRO A 23 0.31 39.14 19.44
N ARG A 24 0.59 38.99 18.13
CA ARG A 24 1.86 39.17 17.38
C ARG A 24 3.14 39.44 18.19
N LEU A 25 4.14 38.57 18.00
CA LEU A 25 5.49 38.97 17.58
C LEU A 25 6.29 37.76 17.06
N LEU A 26 7.06 38.06 16.01
CA LEU A 26 7.89 37.19 15.19
C LEU A 26 8.95 36.40 15.97
N PHE A 27 9.38 35.26 15.43
CA PHE A 27 10.69 34.54 15.51
C PHE A 27 10.36 33.04 15.30
N ALA A 28 10.96 32.23 14.44
CA ALA A 28 12.18 32.31 13.65
C ALA A 28 12.09 31.31 12.47
N LEU A 29 12.95 31.51 11.47
CA LEU A 29 13.29 30.57 10.39
C LEU A 29 13.32 29.11 10.85
N VAL A 30 12.51 28.25 10.25
CA VAL A 30 12.81 26.81 10.17
C VAL A 30 13.21 26.52 8.74
N ALA A 31 14.39 25.93 8.61
CA ALA A 31 15.08 25.63 7.37
C ALA A 31 14.17 24.92 6.35
N ALA A 32 14.10 25.47 5.14
CA ALA A 32 13.60 24.77 3.97
C ALA A 32 14.58 23.63 3.63
N GLY A 33 14.43 22.49 4.30
CA GLY A 33 14.91 21.23 3.74
C GLY A 33 14.11 20.92 2.48
N PRO A 34 14.72 20.30 1.45
CA PRO A 34 13.98 19.92 0.26
C PRO A 34 12.97 18.82 0.65
N THR A 35 11.72 19.21 0.89
CA THR A 35 10.59 18.30 0.78
C THR A 35 10.56 17.84 -0.67
N ILE A 36 11.01 16.60 -0.91
CA ILE A 36 10.70 15.86 -2.12
C ILE A 36 9.18 15.76 -2.13
N ALA A 37 8.54 16.70 -2.80
CA ALA A 37 7.11 16.69 -3.02
C ALA A 37 6.83 15.53 -3.98
N THR A 38 6.54 14.36 -3.43
CA THR A 38 5.92 13.28 -4.19
C THR A 38 4.58 13.81 -4.67
N SER A 39 4.55 14.32 -5.90
CA SER A 39 3.34 14.90 -6.48
C SER A 39 2.19 13.87 -6.40
N PRO A 40 1.00 14.25 -5.90
CA PRO A 40 -0.14 13.34 -5.76
C PRO A 40 -0.58 12.71 -7.10
N ALA A 41 -0.22 13.33 -8.23
CA ALA A 41 -0.40 12.77 -9.56
C ALA A 41 0.32 11.42 -9.74
N ALA A 42 1.58 11.30 -9.28
CA ALA A 42 2.38 10.09 -9.48
C ALA A 42 1.82 8.88 -8.70
N ALA A 43 1.27 9.09 -7.50
CA ALA A 43 0.62 8.03 -6.72
C ALA A 43 -0.70 7.57 -7.37
N SER A 44 -1.42 8.50 -7.99
CA SER A 44 -2.67 8.22 -8.73
C SER A 44 -2.39 7.41 -10.01
N ASP A 45 -1.32 7.75 -10.72
CA ASP A 45 -0.91 7.02 -11.94
C ASP A 45 -0.40 5.61 -11.63
N LEU A 46 0.36 5.45 -10.54
CA LEU A 46 0.87 4.16 -10.08
C LEU A 46 -0.28 3.23 -9.65
N SER A 47 -1.20 3.72 -8.83
CA SER A 47 -2.37 2.93 -8.40
C SER A 47 -3.25 2.53 -9.58
N THR A 48 -3.42 3.41 -10.57
CA THR A 48 -4.13 3.09 -11.82
C THR A 48 -3.43 1.98 -12.61
N LEU A 49 -2.11 2.08 -12.76
CA LEU A 49 -1.31 1.06 -13.44
C LEU A 49 -1.42 -0.30 -12.74
N ILE A 50 -1.25 -0.34 -11.42
CA ILE A 50 -1.39 -1.57 -10.62
C ILE A 50 -2.79 -2.17 -10.82
N GLY A 51 -3.83 -1.34 -10.78
CA GLY A 51 -5.19 -1.75 -11.03
C GLY A 51 -5.36 -2.40 -12.41
N GLN A 52 -4.79 -1.80 -13.46
CA GLN A 52 -4.82 -2.33 -14.83
C GLN A 52 -4.10 -3.67 -14.95
N LEU A 53 -2.90 -3.78 -14.36
CA LEU A 53 -2.12 -5.03 -14.35
C LEU A 53 -2.85 -6.15 -13.59
N GLY A 54 -3.54 -5.81 -12.49
CA GLY A 54 -4.30 -6.77 -11.69
C GLY A 54 -5.55 -7.35 -12.37
N VAL A 55 -6.08 -6.72 -13.43
CA VAL A 55 -7.27 -7.20 -14.17
C VAL A 55 -7.02 -8.57 -14.80
N GLY A 56 -5.86 -8.77 -15.43
CA GLY A 56 -5.53 -10.05 -16.06
C GLY A 56 -5.54 -11.19 -15.05
N CYS A 57 -5.02 -10.91 -13.85
CA CYS A 57 -5.03 -11.86 -12.76
C CYS A 57 -6.44 -12.17 -12.25
N LYS A 58 -7.25 -11.13 -12.04
CA LYS A 58 -8.64 -11.28 -11.60
C LYS A 58 -9.46 -12.11 -12.58
N ASN A 59 -9.32 -11.84 -13.88
CA ASN A 59 -10.01 -12.59 -14.93
C ASN A 59 -9.61 -14.06 -14.94
N ARG A 60 -8.33 -14.37 -14.69
CA ARG A 60 -7.87 -15.76 -14.61
C ARG A 60 -8.52 -16.52 -13.45
N VAL A 61 -8.71 -15.86 -12.30
CA VAL A 61 -9.41 -16.44 -11.15
C VAL A 61 -10.90 -16.68 -11.49
N ILE A 62 -11.56 -15.73 -12.17
CA ILE A 62 -12.95 -15.90 -12.64
C ILE A 62 -13.06 -17.14 -13.51
N GLU A 63 -12.18 -17.30 -14.50
CA GLU A 63 -12.17 -18.45 -15.41
C GLU A 63 -11.94 -19.79 -14.68
N GLN A 64 -11.07 -19.82 -13.67
CA GLN A 64 -10.72 -21.06 -12.99
C GLN A 64 -11.77 -21.51 -11.97
N PHE A 65 -12.39 -20.57 -11.25
CA PHE A 65 -13.27 -20.90 -10.12
C PHE A 65 -14.76 -20.68 -10.39
N ASP A 66 -15.10 -20.10 -11.54
CA ASP A 66 -16.46 -19.72 -11.96
C ASP A 66 -17.19 -18.94 -10.85
N VAL A 67 -16.60 -17.82 -10.45
CA VAL A 67 -17.10 -16.95 -9.37
C VAL A 67 -17.27 -15.51 -9.86
N PRO A 68 -18.22 -14.76 -9.28
CA PRO A 68 -18.34 -13.35 -9.60
C PRO A 68 -17.09 -12.58 -9.15
N SER A 69 -16.76 -11.54 -9.90
CA SER A 69 -15.59 -10.70 -9.61
C SER A 69 -15.63 -10.02 -8.23
N SER A 70 -16.82 -9.90 -7.61
CA SER A 70 -17.01 -9.38 -6.24
C SER A 70 -16.36 -10.26 -5.18
N ASP A 71 -16.27 -11.57 -5.45
CA ASP A 71 -15.79 -12.54 -4.49
C ASP A 71 -14.27 -12.70 -4.58
N ILE A 72 -13.65 -12.09 -5.60
CA ILE A 72 -12.21 -12.18 -5.84
C ILE A 72 -11.52 -10.93 -5.30
N THR A 73 -10.59 -11.15 -4.38
CA THR A 73 -9.64 -10.14 -3.96
C THR A 73 -8.32 -10.36 -4.68
N VAL A 74 -7.78 -9.31 -5.29
CA VAL A 74 -6.43 -9.27 -5.87
C VAL A 74 -5.67 -8.16 -5.19
N ARG A 75 -4.48 -8.46 -4.67
CA ARG A 75 -3.60 -7.52 -3.96
C ARG A 75 -2.20 -7.64 -4.51
N LEU A 76 -1.48 -6.52 -4.54
CA LEU A 76 -0.08 -6.54 -4.89
C LEU A 76 0.68 -7.42 -3.88
N GLY A 77 1.62 -8.23 -4.38
CA GLY A 77 2.46 -9.06 -3.51
C GLY A 77 3.22 -8.20 -2.49
N ALA A 78 3.34 -8.68 -1.25
CA ALA A 78 3.89 -7.89 -0.15
C ALA A 78 5.27 -7.28 -0.43
N THR A 79 6.16 -8.05 -1.08
CA THR A 79 7.51 -7.57 -1.46
C THR A 79 7.43 -6.44 -2.48
N LEU A 80 6.62 -6.59 -3.53
CA LEU A 80 6.47 -5.56 -4.55
C LEU A 80 5.84 -4.28 -3.98
N GLN A 81 4.94 -4.40 -2.99
CA GLN A 81 4.39 -3.24 -2.29
C GLN A 81 5.49 -2.48 -1.54
N ALA A 82 6.35 -3.20 -0.82
CA ALA A 82 7.49 -2.60 -0.12
C ALA A 82 8.50 -1.95 -1.09
N ASP A 83 8.75 -2.55 -2.24
CA ASP A 83 9.65 -1.99 -3.26
C ASP A 83 9.09 -0.70 -3.88
N LEU A 84 7.77 -0.62 -4.07
CA LEU A 84 7.11 0.62 -4.52
C LEU A 84 7.11 1.70 -3.44
N ASP A 85 6.82 1.33 -2.19
CA ASP A 85 6.78 2.26 -1.08
C ASP A 85 8.17 2.82 -0.73
N SER A 86 9.23 2.04 -0.96
CA SER A 86 10.63 2.47 -0.82
C SER A 86 11.18 3.20 -2.05
N GLY A 87 10.46 3.18 -3.18
CA GLY A 87 10.89 3.77 -4.45
C GLY A 87 11.99 3.00 -5.18
N VAL A 88 12.30 1.77 -4.75
CA VAL A 88 13.22 0.86 -5.46
C VAL A 88 12.59 0.37 -6.77
N MET A 89 11.26 0.25 -6.79
CA MET A 89 10.48 -0.02 -7.99
C MET A 89 9.71 1.23 -8.40
N SER A 90 9.74 1.56 -9.69
CA SER A 90 8.99 2.67 -10.27
C SER A 90 7.83 2.20 -11.15
N ALA A 91 6.89 3.11 -11.44
CA ALA A 91 5.81 2.84 -12.39
C ALA A 91 6.33 2.50 -13.80
N LYS A 92 7.52 2.99 -14.19
CA LYS A 92 8.16 2.63 -15.46
C LYS A 92 8.58 1.16 -15.44
N GLU A 93 9.22 0.71 -14.37
CA GLU A 93 9.71 -0.65 -14.23
C GLU A 93 8.55 -1.65 -14.15
N LEU A 94 7.45 -1.30 -13.48
CA LEU A 94 6.20 -2.08 -13.51
C LEU A 94 5.65 -2.26 -14.94
N LYS A 95 5.71 -1.22 -15.79
CA LYS A 95 5.30 -1.32 -17.20
C LYS A 95 6.25 -2.16 -18.05
N GLU A 96 7.48 -2.34 -17.60
CA GLU A 96 8.52 -3.07 -18.33
C GLU A 96 8.54 -4.55 -17.92
N TYR A 97 8.56 -4.81 -16.61
CA TYR A 97 8.74 -6.15 -16.03
C TYR A 97 7.44 -6.79 -15.56
N GLY A 98 6.39 -6.00 -15.34
CA GLY A 98 5.12 -6.48 -14.83
C GLY A 98 5.04 -6.49 -13.30
N ALA A 99 4.13 -7.29 -12.76
CA ALA A 99 3.80 -7.28 -11.34
C ALA A 99 3.40 -8.66 -10.83
N SER A 100 3.60 -8.88 -9.53
CA SER A 100 3.14 -10.05 -8.80
C SER A 100 1.97 -9.68 -7.92
N PHE A 101 0.93 -10.50 -7.96
CA PHE A 101 -0.30 -10.33 -7.19
C PHE A 101 -0.63 -11.59 -6.40
N ASP A 102 -1.08 -11.39 -5.18
CA ASP A 102 -1.79 -12.40 -4.40
C ASP A 102 -3.29 -12.32 -4.73
N TRP A 103 -3.93 -13.48 -4.79
CA TRP A 103 -5.37 -13.59 -5.01
C TRP A 103 -6.02 -14.53 -4.02
N SER A 104 -7.30 -14.28 -3.73
CA SER A 104 -8.13 -15.14 -2.87
C SER A 104 -9.59 -15.05 -3.30
N VAL A 105 -10.32 -16.14 -3.14
CA VAL A 105 -11.76 -16.22 -3.44
C VAL A 105 -12.55 -16.30 -2.14
N ALA A 106 -13.42 -15.33 -1.88
CA ALA A 106 -14.29 -15.31 -0.70
C ALA A 106 -15.23 -16.53 -0.70
N GLY A 107 -15.44 -17.11 0.48
CA GLY A 107 -16.29 -18.30 0.63
C GLY A 107 -15.68 -19.58 0.06
N LYS A 108 -14.48 -19.52 -0.55
CA LYS A 108 -13.68 -20.68 -0.92
C LYS A 108 -12.37 -20.62 -0.13
N ASP A 109 -11.89 -21.76 0.36
CA ASP A 109 -10.55 -21.85 0.92
C ASP A 109 -9.53 -21.96 -0.21
N ALA A 110 -9.53 -20.96 -1.10
CA ALA A 110 -8.76 -20.93 -2.32
C ALA A 110 -8.04 -19.58 -2.43
N GLY A 111 -6.72 -19.65 -2.50
CA GLY A 111 -5.86 -18.51 -2.72
C GLY A 111 -4.60 -18.92 -3.46
N GLY A 112 -3.84 -17.93 -3.86
CA GLY A 112 -2.65 -18.16 -4.64
C GLY A 112 -1.95 -16.87 -5.02
N TYR A 113 -0.97 -17.01 -5.90
CA TYR A 113 -0.32 -15.87 -6.52
C TYR A 113 -0.35 -15.98 -8.03
N CYS A 114 0.00 -14.87 -8.66
CA CYS A 114 -0.17 -14.67 -10.08
C CYS A 114 0.77 -13.57 -10.54
N ASN A 115 1.59 -13.88 -11.53
CA ASN A 115 2.51 -12.94 -12.15
C ASN A 115 1.93 -12.50 -13.49
N VAL A 116 2.03 -11.21 -13.78
CA VAL A 116 1.66 -10.63 -15.06
C VAL A 116 2.86 -9.91 -15.65
N ASP A 117 2.94 -9.85 -16.98
CA ASP A 117 3.91 -9.01 -17.68
C ASP A 117 3.52 -7.51 -17.64
N GLY A 118 4.37 -6.64 -18.19
CA GLY A 118 4.11 -5.20 -18.25
C GLY A 118 2.87 -4.78 -19.06
N LYS A 119 2.22 -5.72 -19.75
CA LYS A 119 0.95 -5.53 -20.48
C LYS A 119 -0.26 -6.11 -19.73
N GLY A 120 -0.05 -6.69 -18.55
CA GLY A 120 -1.09 -7.31 -17.75
C GLY A 120 -1.47 -8.73 -18.20
N LYS A 121 -0.67 -9.38 -19.06
CA LYS A 121 -0.89 -10.78 -19.45
C LYS A 121 -0.31 -11.69 -18.37
N VAL A 122 -1.10 -12.67 -17.92
CA VAL A 122 -0.66 -13.67 -16.94
C VAL A 122 0.49 -14.52 -17.51
N THR A 123 1.62 -14.54 -16.79
CA THR A 123 2.82 -15.33 -17.09
C THR A 123 2.96 -16.52 -16.14
N GLU A 124 2.42 -16.41 -14.93
CA GLU A 124 2.38 -17.50 -13.95
C GLU A 124 1.10 -17.40 -13.12
N PHE A 125 0.53 -18.55 -12.77
CA PHE A 125 -0.64 -18.64 -11.90
C PHE A 125 -0.53 -19.89 -11.05
N LYS A 126 -0.51 -19.74 -9.72
CA LYS A 126 -0.43 -20.86 -8.78
C LYS A 126 -1.42 -20.69 -7.65
N GLN A 127 -2.00 -21.80 -7.24
CA GLN A 127 -2.85 -21.93 -6.06
C GLN A 127 -2.03 -22.58 -4.93
N TRP A 128 -2.30 -22.19 -3.68
CA TRP A 128 -1.80 -22.86 -2.47
C TRP A 128 -2.91 -23.60 -1.73
#